data_AF-A0A6L7TI07-F1
#
_entry.id   AF-A0A6L7TI07-F1
#
_cell.length_a   1.000
_cell.length_b   1.000
_cell.length_c   1.000
_cell.angle_alpha   90.00
_cell.angle_beta   90.00
_cell.angle_gamma   90.00
#
_symmetry.space_group_name_H-M   'P 1'
#
loop_
_entity.id
_entity.type
_entity.pdbx_description
1 polymer ?
#
loop_
_entity_poly.entity_id
_entity_poly.type
_entity_poly.pdbx_seq_one_letter_code
_entity_poly.pdbx_strand_id
1 'polypeptide(L)'
;MSYFIGAMVPTAVCDFLSSNKPEIDDVRWMKPEKYHITFEYFPDLSNEMFKNVHLKVQALSKYFPLKSELKCFSGFPTHRRARVIVALISLSSLEVQTICNNKRFNPHVTVGYARNPPVFVPQKVVKLSFSFVRPTLFLSEHGFYTEISTDAC
;
A
#
# COMPACT_ATOMS: atom_id res chain seq x y z
N MET A 1 -6.26 -0.51 17.84
CA MET A 1 -5.80 -1.59 16.95
C MET A 1 -6.62 -1.51 15.67
N SER A 2 -6.04 -1.70 14.49
CA SER A 2 -6.80 -1.66 13.23
C SER A 2 -6.31 -2.73 12.26
N TYR A 3 -7.14 -3.07 11.27
CA TYR A 3 -6.84 -4.09 10.29
C TYR A 3 -6.85 -3.52 8.88
N PHE A 4 -6.16 -4.18 7.96
CA PHE A 4 -6.28 -3.87 6.54
C PHE A 4 -5.99 -5.09 5.67
N ILE A 5 -6.63 -5.17 4.52
CA ILE A 5 -6.21 -6.09 3.45
C ILE A 5 -5.18 -5.35 2.60
N GLY A 6 -4.03 -5.96 2.38
CA GLY A 6 -2.95 -5.38 1.60
C GLY A 6 -2.04 -6.43 0.98
N ALA A 7 -0.94 -5.98 0.38
CA ALA A 7 0.14 -6.84 -0.07
C ALA A 7 1.48 -6.15 0.16
N MET A 8 2.48 -6.92 0.62
CA MET A 8 3.85 -6.42 0.81
C MET A 8 4.51 -6.16 -0.54
N VAL A 9 5.27 -5.07 -0.61
CA VAL A 9 6.10 -4.76 -1.79
C VAL A 9 7.28 -5.74 -1.84
N PRO A 10 7.59 -6.37 -2.98
CA PRO A 10 8.74 -7.28 -3.10
C PRO A 10 10.06 -6.60 -2.75
N THR A 11 11.00 -7.31 -2.12
CA THR A 11 12.29 -6.76 -1.66
C THR A 11 13.04 -5.98 -2.74
N ALA A 12 13.16 -6.52 -3.96
CA ALA A 12 13.83 -5.84 -5.07
C ALA A 12 13.17 -4.49 -5.42
N VAL A 13 11.85 -4.37 -5.26
CA VAL A 13 11.11 -3.12 -5.48
C VAL A 13 11.30 -2.16 -4.31
N CYS A 14 11.38 -2.67 -3.08
CA CYS A 14 11.73 -1.90 -1.89
C CYS A 14 13.13 -1.26 -2.02
N ASP A 15 14.12 -2.02 -2.48
CA ASP A 15 15.49 -1.54 -2.73
C ASP A 15 15.52 -0.47 -3.82
N PHE A 16 14.79 -0.72 -4.91
CA PHE A 16 14.62 0.24 -5.99
C PHE A 16 13.98 1.55 -5.49
N LEU A 17 12.88 1.47 -4.75
CA LEU A 17 12.20 2.64 -4.19
C LEU A 17 13.11 3.42 -3.24
N SER A 18 13.90 2.71 -2.43
CA SER A 18 14.83 3.32 -1.46
C SER A 18 15.95 4.08 -2.15
N SER A 19 16.51 3.50 -3.21
CA SER A 19 17.60 4.10 -3.99
C SER A 19 17.13 5.24 -4.89
N ASN A 20 15.84 5.31 -5.22
CA ASN A 20 15.28 6.28 -6.17
C ASN A 20 14.41 7.37 -5.54
N LYS A 21 14.34 7.45 -4.20
CA LYS A 21 13.55 8.47 -3.50
C LYS A 21 13.91 9.88 -4.02
N PRO A 22 12.91 10.77 -4.16
CA PRO A 22 13.20 12.16 -4.43
C PRO A 22 13.89 12.80 -3.22
N GLU A 23 14.80 13.72 -3.48
CA GLU A 23 15.40 14.58 -2.45
C GLU A 23 14.34 15.60 -2.02
N ILE A 24 13.88 15.47 -0.79
CA ILE A 24 12.86 16.32 -0.19
C ILE A 24 13.28 16.56 1.25
N ASP A 25 13.39 17.83 1.62
CA ASP A 25 13.70 18.23 2.98
C ASP A 25 12.56 17.86 3.93
N ASP A 26 12.92 17.65 5.20
CA ASP A 26 11.97 17.51 6.30
C ASP A 26 10.97 16.34 6.15
N VAL A 27 11.41 15.26 5.50
CA VAL A 27 10.64 14.01 5.38
C VAL A 27 11.12 12.97 6.39
N ARG A 28 10.16 12.36 7.10
CA ARG A 28 10.37 11.11 7.83
C ARG A 28 10.10 9.94 6.87
N TRP A 29 11.16 9.40 6.29
CA TRP A 29 11.08 8.22 5.43
C TRP A 29 10.67 6.98 6.21
N MET A 30 9.78 6.18 5.63
CA MET A 30 9.40 4.88 6.18
C MET A 30 10.48 3.85 5.86
N LYS A 31 10.70 2.92 6.80
CA LYS A 31 11.58 1.77 6.57
C LYS A 31 10.99 0.85 5.48
N PRO A 32 11.80 0.25 4.59
CA PRO A 32 11.31 -0.49 3.44
C PRO A 32 10.49 -1.74 3.79
N GLU A 33 10.72 -2.33 4.96
CA GLU A 33 9.98 -3.51 5.45
C GLU A 33 8.52 -3.20 5.77
N LYS A 34 8.16 -1.91 5.80
CA LYS A 34 6.77 -1.44 5.99
C LYS A 34 6.08 -1.11 4.68
N TYR A 35 6.74 -1.22 3.53
CA TYR A 35 6.13 -0.89 2.25
C TYR A 35 5.09 -1.93 1.86
N HIS A 36 3.86 -1.46 1.74
CA HIS A 36 2.73 -2.25 1.33
C HIS A 36 1.80 -1.38 0.50
N ILE A 37 0.97 -2.04 -0.30
CA ILE A 37 -0.24 -1.45 -0.87
C ILE A 37 -1.41 -1.82 0.03
N THR A 38 -2.24 -0.85 0.39
CA THR A 38 -3.47 -1.08 1.15
C THR A 38 -4.64 -1.15 0.18
N PHE A 39 -5.37 -2.27 0.13
CA PHE A 39 -6.56 -2.40 -0.70
C PHE A 39 -7.84 -1.92 0.02
N GLU A 40 -8.00 -2.31 1.29
CA GLU A 40 -9.13 -1.94 2.14
C GLU A 40 -8.69 -1.81 3.60
N TYR A 41 -9.19 -0.80 4.31
CA TYR A 41 -8.83 -0.50 5.71
C TYR A 41 -10.05 -0.66 6.63
N PHE A 42 -9.86 -1.31 7.77
CA PHE A 42 -10.88 -1.62 8.76
C PHE A 42 -10.44 -1.05 10.13
N PRO A 43 -10.91 0.14 10.51
CA PRO A 43 -10.52 0.77 11.78
C PRO A 43 -11.02 0.00 13.00
N ASP A 44 -12.17 -0.66 12.87
CA ASP A 44 -12.79 -1.49 13.89
C ASP A 44 -13.37 -2.73 13.18
N LEU A 45 -12.92 -3.92 13.59
CA LEU A 45 -13.26 -5.18 12.94
C LEU A 45 -13.88 -6.12 13.97
N SER A 46 -15.18 -6.33 13.85
CA SER A 46 -15.92 -7.29 14.69
C SER A 46 -15.68 -8.73 14.23
N ASN A 47 -15.99 -9.71 15.10
CA ASN A 47 -15.87 -11.14 14.78
C ASN A 47 -16.70 -11.56 13.56
N GLU A 48 -17.88 -10.97 13.37
CA GLU A 48 -18.73 -11.25 12.21
C GLU A 48 -18.12 -10.70 10.92
N MET A 49 -17.54 -9.50 10.98
CA MET A 49 -16.83 -8.90 9.85
C MET A 49 -15.56 -9.68 9.50
N PHE A 50 -14.91 -10.32 10.47
CA PHE A 50 -13.69 -11.08 10.26
C PHE A 50 -13.87 -12.22 9.25
N LYS A 51 -14.99 -12.96 9.31
CA LYS A 51 -15.33 -14.01 8.32
C LYS A 51 -15.48 -13.44 6.91
N ASN A 52 -16.14 -12.29 6.79
CA ASN A 52 -16.31 -11.62 5.49
C ASN A 52 -14.98 -11.11 4.93
N VAL A 53 -14.09 -10.60 5.79
CA VAL A 53 -12.73 -10.19 5.41
C VAL A 53 -11.93 -11.40 4.92
N HIS A 54 -12.04 -12.54 5.59
CA HIS A 54 -11.39 -13.77 5.16
C HIS A 54 -11.83 -14.22 3.75
N LEU A 55 -13.15 -14.23 3.50
CA LEU A 55 -13.70 -14.50 2.16
C LEU A 55 -13.21 -13.51 1.11
N LYS A 56 -13.08 -12.22 1.46
CA LYS A 56 -12.48 -11.21 0.56
C LYS A 56 -11.03 -11.52 0.23
N VAL A 57 -10.20 -11.90 1.22
CA VAL A 57 -8.81 -12.28 0.97
C VAL A 57 -8.73 -13.50 0.04
N GLN A 58 -9.54 -14.55 0.28
CA GLN A 58 -9.61 -15.71 -0.61
C GLN A 58 -10.03 -15.34 -2.04
N ALA A 59 -11.04 -14.46 -2.18
CA ALA A 59 -11.48 -13.98 -3.48
C ALA A 59 -10.39 -13.19 -4.21
N LEU A 60 -9.65 -12.35 -3.49
CA LEU A 60 -8.50 -11.61 -4.03
C LEU A 60 -7.39 -12.54 -4.50
N SER A 61 -7.10 -13.63 -3.78
CA SER A 61 -5.99 -14.55 -4.10
C SER A 61 -6.04 -15.09 -5.53
N LYS A 62 -7.23 -15.18 -6.14
CA LYS A 62 -7.41 -15.61 -7.54
C LYS A 62 -6.75 -14.67 -8.57
N TYR A 63 -6.48 -13.43 -8.19
CA TYR A 63 -5.86 -12.41 -9.04
C TYR A 63 -4.36 -12.24 -8.77
N PHE A 64 -3.78 -13.07 -7.90
CA PHE A 64 -2.37 -13.05 -7.57
C PHE A 64 -1.62 -14.20 -8.26
N PRO A 65 -0.36 -13.99 -8.71
CA PRO A 65 0.45 -12.78 -8.57
C PRO A 65 -0.10 -11.59 -9.36
N LEU A 66 -0.28 -10.44 -8.68
CA LEU A 66 -0.94 -9.27 -9.24
C LEU A 66 0.06 -8.38 -9.95
N LYS A 67 0.06 -8.44 -11.29
CA LYS A 67 0.94 -7.63 -12.14
C LYS A 67 0.68 -6.14 -11.91
N SER A 68 1.76 -5.41 -11.72
CA SER A 68 1.76 -4.01 -11.30
C SER A 68 2.90 -3.24 -11.97
N GLU A 69 2.74 -1.93 -12.08
CA GLU A 69 3.79 -1.03 -12.53
C GLU A 69 3.90 0.19 -11.61
N LEU A 70 5.10 0.44 -11.11
CA LEU A 70 5.45 1.69 -10.46
C LEU A 70 5.52 2.80 -11.51
N LYS A 71 4.90 3.96 -11.25
CA LYS A 71 4.80 5.08 -12.20
C LYS A 71 5.70 6.25 -11.85
N CYS A 72 5.54 6.77 -10.64
CA CYS A 72 6.26 7.95 -10.16
C CYS A 72 6.15 8.11 -8.64
N PHE A 73 7.00 8.97 -8.09
CA PHE A 73 6.79 9.54 -6.77
C PHE A 73 5.84 10.74 -6.84
N SER A 74 5.00 10.90 -5.82
CA SER A 74 4.04 11.99 -5.70
C SER A 74 3.74 12.29 -4.23
N GLY A 75 2.89 13.29 -4.00
CA GLY A 75 2.43 13.70 -2.67
C GLY A 75 0.92 13.61 -2.52
N PHE A 76 0.45 13.32 -1.31
CA PHE A 76 -0.96 13.38 -0.92
C PHE A 76 -1.18 14.45 0.16
N PRO A 77 -2.24 15.30 0.10
CA PRO A 77 -3.34 15.27 -0.86
C PRO A 77 -2.96 15.69 -2.29
N THR A 78 -1.91 16.50 -2.46
CA THR A 78 -1.36 16.83 -3.79
C THR A 78 0.16 16.90 -3.72
N HIS A 79 0.83 16.76 -4.87
CA HIS A 79 2.29 16.88 -4.96
C HIS A 79 2.79 18.27 -4.55
N ARG A 80 1.96 19.32 -4.63
CA ARG A 80 2.34 20.69 -4.22
C ARG A 80 2.17 20.94 -2.73
N ARG A 81 1.32 20.16 -2.05
CA ARG A 81 0.96 20.36 -0.66
C ARG A 81 0.91 19.04 0.10
N ALA A 82 1.99 18.27 0.04
CA ALA A 82 2.03 16.90 0.52
C ALA A 82 2.17 16.83 2.05
N ARG A 83 1.37 15.96 2.66
CA ARG A 83 1.55 15.45 4.02
C ARG A 83 2.17 14.06 4.00
N VAL A 84 1.87 13.30 2.96
CA VAL A 84 2.32 11.93 2.74
C VAL A 84 3.04 11.87 1.40
N ILE A 85 4.19 11.21 1.37
CA ILE A 85 4.95 10.94 0.16
C ILE A 85 4.63 9.52 -0.27
N VAL A 86 4.23 9.37 -1.53
CA VAL A 86 3.72 8.12 -2.07
C VAL A 86 4.43 7.74 -3.36
N ALA A 87 4.53 6.44 -3.61
CA ALA A 87 4.89 5.86 -4.89
C ALA A 87 3.62 5.38 -5.58
N LEU A 88 3.25 5.98 -6.71
CA LEU A 88 2.02 5.66 -7.43
C LEU A 88 2.19 4.40 -8.27
N ILE A 89 1.17 3.53 -8.25
CA ILE A 89 1.18 2.22 -8.89
C ILE A 89 -0.04 2.09 -9.81
N SER A 90 0.13 1.42 -10.95
CA SER A 90 -1.00 0.86 -11.69
C SER A 90 -1.10 -0.64 -11.47
N LEU A 91 -2.31 -1.15 -11.35
CA LEU A 91 -2.61 -2.59 -11.24
C LEU A 91 -3.20 -3.08 -12.57
N SER A 92 -2.94 -4.34 -12.92
CA SER A 92 -3.47 -4.93 -14.16
C SER A 92 -4.93 -5.36 -14.10
N SER A 93 -5.52 -5.49 -12.91
CA SER A 93 -6.89 -5.99 -12.69
C SER A 93 -7.71 -4.96 -11.93
N LEU A 94 -8.86 -4.59 -12.52
CA LEU A 94 -9.84 -3.69 -11.89
C LEU A 94 -10.70 -4.43 -10.87
N GLU A 95 -10.80 -5.76 -10.96
CA GLU A 95 -11.57 -6.63 -10.07
C GLU A 95 -11.10 -6.53 -8.61
N VAL A 96 -9.81 -6.27 -8.39
CA VAL A 96 -9.25 -5.98 -7.05
C VAL A 96 -9.96 -4.79 -6.40
N GLN A 97 -10.27 -3.75 -7.17
CA GLN A 97 -10.98 -2.56 -6.69
C GLN A 97 -12.43 -2.86 -6.36
N THR A 98 -13.08 -3.69 -7.19
CA THR A 98 -14.45 -4.14 -7.01
C THR A 98 -14.61 -4.96 -5.73
N ILE A 99 -13.71 -5.92 -5.48
CA ILE A 99 -13.75 -6.78 -4.28
C ILE A 99 -13.58 -5.95 -3.00
N CYS A 100 -12.70 -4.93 -3.05
CA CYS A 100 -12.40 -4.09 -1.90
C CYS A 100 -13.39 -2.92 -1.71
N ASN A 101 -14.46 -2.85 -2.52
CA ASN A 101 -15.49 -1.82 -2.52
C ASN A 101 -14.94 -0.37 -2.42
N ASN A 102 -13.75 -0.13 -2.96
CA ASN A 102 -13.02 1.11 -2.75
C ASN A 102 -13.09 1.99 -4.00
N LYS A 103 -14.22 2.69 -4.17
CA LYS A 103 -14.50 3.52 -5.36
C LYS A 103 -13.53 4.69 -5.56
N ARG A 104 -12.72 5.04 -4.55
CA ARG A 104 -11.68 6.08 -4.63
C ARG A 104 -10.28 5.51 -4.49
N PHE A 105 -10.12 4.21 -4.75
CA PHE A 105 -8.85 3.54 -4.65
C PHE A 105 -7.86 4.13 -5.65
N ASN A 106 -6.83 4.80 -5.12
CA ASN A 106 -5.68 5.24 -5.88
C ASN A 106 -4.52 4.32 -5.47
N PRO A 107 -4.13 3.31 -6.26
CA PRO A 107 -3.10 2.36 -5.84
C PRO A 107 -1.77 3.07 -5.58
N HIS A 108 -1.28 2.97 -4.35
CA HIS A 108 -0.02 3.60 -3.96
C HIS A 108 0.64 2.86 -2.81
N VAL A 109 1.94 3.07 -2.68
CA VAL A 109 2.74 2.70 -1.51
C VAL A 109 3.14 3.97 -0.78
N THR A 110 2.86 4.05 0.52
CA THR A 110 3.39 5.16 1.32
C THR A 110 4.87 4.92 1.59
N VAL A 111 5.70 5.91 1.27
CA VAL A 111 7.16 5.82 1.43
C VAL A 111 7.71 6.80 2.46
N GLY A 112 6.92 7.78 2.90
CA GLY A 112 7.32 8.75 3.91
C GLY A 112 6.21 9.71 4.30
N TYR A 113 6.47 10.47 5.36
CA TYR A 113 5.57 11.51 5.87
C TYR A 113 6.35 12.82 6.03
N ALA A 114 5.77 13.95 5.66
CA ALA A 114 6.33 15.25 5.98
C ALA A 114 6.33 15.44 7.51
N ARG A 115 7.43 15.94 8.08
CA ARG A 115 7.50 16.28 9.51
C ARG A 115 6.77 17.60 9.78
N ASN A 116 7.01 18.62 8.95
CA ASN A 116 6.29 19.89 8.96
C ASN A 116 5.53 20.07 7.63
N PRO A 117 4.35 19.45 7.48
CA PRO A 117 3.55 19.60 6.27
C PRO A 117 3.00 21.03 6.10
N PRO A 118 2.77 21.48 4.85
CA PRO A 118 2.96 20.73 3.61
C PRO A 118 4.38 20.83 3.02
N VAL A 119 4.82 19.79 2.31
CA VAL A 119 6.04 19.83 1.48
C VAL A 119 5.70 19.72 -0.01
N PHE A 120 6.58 20.24 -0.87
CA PHE A 120 6.54 19.98 -2.31
C PHE A 120 7.22 18.65 -2.62
N VAL A 121 6.56 17.81 -3.41
CA VAL A 121 7.09 16.53 -3.89
C VAL A 121 7.32 16.64 -5.40
N PRO A 122 8.58 16.63 -5.88
CA PRO A 122 8.84 16.60 -7.31
C PRO A 122 8.31 15.30 -7.90
N GLN A 123 7.54 15.39 -8.99
CA GLN A 123 7.02 14.22 -9.69
C GLN A 123 8.14 13.55 -10.49
N LYS A 124 8.89 12.68 -9.83
CA LYS A 124 9.95 11.88 -10.44
C LYS A 124 9.34 10.62 -11.05
N VAL A 125 9.30 10.54 -12.38
CA VAL A 125 8.85 9.35 -13.10
C VAL A 125 9.85 8.22 -12.89
N VAL A 126 9.35 7.08 -12.46
CA VAL A 126 10.12 5.85 -12.25
C VAL A 126 9.26 4.70 -12.73
N LYS A 127 9.71 3.99 -13.78
CA LYS A 127 8.97 2.85 -14.35
C LYS A 127 9.63 1.55 -13.95
N LEU A 128 8.90 0.72 -13.22
CA LEU A 128 9.34 -0.63 -12.85
C LEU A 128 8.12 -1.55 -12.81
N SER A 129 8.15 -2.60 -13.62
CA SER A 129 7.13 -3.65 -13.59
C SER A 129 7.47 -4.68 -12.51
N PHE A 130 6.47 -5.13 -11.76
CA PHE A 130 6.61 -6.13 -10.72
C PHE A 130 5.27 -6.83 -10.45
N SER A 131 5.26 -7.83 -9.57
CA SER A 131 4.02 -8.47 -9.12
C SER A 131 3.95 -8.48 -7.60
N PHE A 132 2.79 -8.15 -7.05
CA PHE A 132 2.49 -8.50 -5.66
C PHE A 132 2.24 -10.01 -5.58
N VAL A 133 2.80 -10.67 -4.57
CA VAL A 133 2.82 -12.14 -4.49
C VAL A 133 1.49 -12.71 -4.01
N ARG A 134 0.92 -12.14 -2.95
CA ARG A 134 -0.35 -12.56 -2.36
C ARG A 134 -1.06 -11.39 -1.66
N PRO A 135 -2.39 -11.42 -1.54
CA PRO A 135 -3.11 -10.55 -0.63
C PRO A 135 -2.99 -11.10 0.79
N THR A 136 -3.06 -10.25 1.80
CA THR A 136 -2.94 -10.65 3.21
C THR A 136 -3.74 -9.70 4.08
N LEU A 137 -4.37 -10.25 5.13
CA LEU A 137 -4.94 -9.46 6.21
C LEU A 137 -3.83 -9.11 7.20
N PHE A 138 -3.64 -7.83 7.44
CA PHE A 138 -2.68 -7.32 8.41
C PHE A 138 -3.38 -6.72 9.61
N LEU A 139 -2.77 -6.93 10.77
CA LEU A 139 -3.02 -6.19 11.98
C LEU A 139 -2.02 -5.03 12.11
N SER A 140 -2.51 -3.82 12.28
CA SER A 140 -1.73 -2.62 12.53
C SER A 140 -1.84 -2.19 13.99
N GLU A 141 -0.73 -2.31 14.72
CA GLU A 141 -0.65 -1.95 16.14
C GLU A 141 0.68 -1.26 16.44
N HIS A 142 0.65 -0.09 17.08
CA HIS A 142 1.83 0.72 17.41
C HIS A 142 2.81 0.94 16.24
N GLY A 143 2.30 0.94 15.01
CA GLY A 143 3.07 1.10 13.78
C GLY A 143 3.79 -0.17 13.31
N PHE A 144 3.52 -1.32 13.89
CA PHE A 144 3.93 -2.64 13.42
C PHE A 144 2.79 -3.30 12.63
N TYR A 145 3.16 -4.12 11.65
CA TYR A 145 2.23 -4.89 10.85
C TYR A 145 2.47 -6.37 11.10
N THR A 146 1.44 -7.04 11.62
CA THR A 146 1.45 -8.48 11.84
C THR A 146 0.54 -9.13 10.81
N GLU A 147 1.06 -10.09 10.06
CA GLU A 147 0.23 -10.91 9.18
C GLU A 147 -0.70 -11.78 10.01
N ILE A 148 -1.98 -11.76 9.67
CA ILE A 148 -2.97 -12.63 10.27
C ILE A 148 -3.15 -13.82 9.34
N SER A 149 -2.85 -15.02 9.85
CA SER A 149 -3.05 -16.25 9.09
C SER A 149 -4.52 -16.39 8.72
N THR A 150 -4.75 -16.64 7.44
CA THR A 150 -6.08 -16.91 6.91
C THR A 150 -6.33 -18.41 6.78
N ASP A 151 -5.38 -19.29 7.11
CA ASP A 151 -5.49 -20.73 6.80
C ASP A 151 -6.34 -21.53 7.82
N ALA A 152 -7.04 -20.87 8.73
CA ALA A 152 -7.67 -21.50 9.91
C ALA A 152 -9.16 -21.17 10.11
N CYS A 153 -9.93 -20.93 9.04
CA CYS A 153 -11.39 -20.77 9.11
C CYS A 153 -12.12 -21.87 8.35
#